data_AF-A0A3M1HFS7-F1
#
_entry.id   AF-A0A3M1HFS7-F1
#
_cell.length_a   1.000
_cell.length_b   1.000
_cell.length_c   1.000
_cell.angle_alpha   90.00
_cell.angle_beta   90.00
_cell.angle_gamma   90.00
#
_symmetry.space_group_name_H-M   'P 1'
#
loop_
_entity.id
_entity.type
_entity.pdbx_description
1 polymer ?
#
loop_
_entity_poly.entity_id
_entity_poly.type
_entity_poly.pdbx_seq_one_letter_code
_entity_poly.pdbx_strand_id
1 'polypeptide(L)'
;MTLLISFVLTMVVLVISIAIHEFSHAITADRLGDPTPRMQGRITLNPIRHLDPTGTLMIVLSSMAGFGIGWGKPVQVQPRFFRNVTPRAGMGIVAAAGPVSNIILALLGAIVVRALVGSLALPGLFAGNLSLAFLSQWIIINIVLALFNLIPVFPLDGYSIFVALLESFRQDWSLRLARLWQQQVQYGPLFLFLLLILDWQMPAISPIRWLFQGPGQWLIGVFLGG
;
A
#
# COMPACT_ATOMS: atom_id res chain seq x y z
N MET A 1 26.85 -3.46 4.98
CA MET A 1 25.74 -3.08 5.88
C MET A 1 25.38 -4.31 6.72
N THR A 2 25.15 -4.19 8.04
CA THR A 2 24.72 -5.34 8.86
C THR A 2 23.22 -5.61 8.67
N LEU A 3 22.78 -6.87 8.87
CA LEU A 3 21.35 -7.24 8.80
C LEU A 3 20.47 -6.41 9.74
N LEU A 4 21.00 -6.09 10.93
CA LEU A 4 20.31 -5.26 11.92
C LEU A 4 20.02 -3.85 11.39
N ILE A 5 20.99 -3.22 10.72
CA ILE A 5 20.79 -1.87 10.17
C ILE A 5 19.72 -1.89 9.09
N SER A 6 19.78 -2.85 8.16
CA SER A 6 18.76 -2.98 7.11
C SER A 6 17.36 -3.16 7.71
N PHE A 7 17.22 -4.03 8.72
CA PHE A 7 15.95 -4.25 9.42
C PHE A 7 15.42 -2.96 10.06
N VAL A 8 16.26 -2.22 10.78
CA VAL A 8 15.86 -0.95 11.42
C VAL A 8 15.42 0.08 10.39
N LEU A 9 16.16 0.21 9.27
CA LEU A 9 15.77 1.12 8.18
C LEU A 9 14.41 0.72 7.59
N THR A 10 14.20 -0.57 7.32
CA THR A 10 12.92 -1.08 6.83
C THR A 10 11.78 -0.74 7.79
N MET A 11 11.96 -0.96 9.10
CA MET A 11 10.93 -0.64 10.09
C MET A 11 10.60 0.85 10.14
N VAL A 12 11.61 1.72 10.15
CA VAL A 12 11.42 3.18 10.17
C VAL A 12 10.66 3.64 8.92
N VAL A 13 11.10 3.19 7.74
CA VAL A 13 10.44 3.53 6.48
C VAL A 13 9.01 3.01 6.44
N LEU A 14 8.78 1.78 6.89
CA LEU A 14 7.46 1.15 6.87
C LEU A 14 6.48 1.90 7.79
N VAL A 15 6.88 2.24 9.01
CA VAL A 15 6.05 3.00 9.96
C VAL A 15 5.66 4.37 9.40
N ILE A 16 6.61 5.09 8.78
CA ILE A 16 6.34 6.39 8.17
C ILE A 16 5.41 6.23 6.95
N SER A 17 5.69 5.25 6.08
CA SER A 17 4.93 5.01 4.85
C SER A 17 3.48 4.62 5.16
N ILE A 18 3.24 3.77 6.16
CA ILE A 18 1.88 3.41 6.62
C ILE A 18 1.16 4.62 7.21
N ALA A 19 1.85 5.45 8.01
CA ALA A 19 1.23 6.63 8.59
C ALA A 19 0.74 7.62 7.53
N ILE A 20 1.52 7.84 6.47
CA ILE A 20 1.14 8.70 5.35
C ILE A 20 0.03 8.06 4.51
N HIS A 21 0.06 6.74 4.32
CA HIS A 21 -0.99 5.98 3.64
C HIS A 21 -2.35 6.13 4.34
N GLU A 22 -2.41 5.83 5.64
CA GLU A 22 -3.64 5.96 6.44
C GLU A 22 -4.11 7.40 6.58
N PHE A 23 -3.17 8.35 6.73
CA PHE A 23 -3.48 9.77 6.68
C PHE A 23 -4.14 10.17 5.36
N SER A 24 -3.68 9.60 4.24
CA SER A 24 -4.21 9.90 2.91
C SER A 24 -5.65 9.39 2.73
N HIS A 25 -5.99 8.24 3.29
CA HIS A 25 -7.39 7.81 3.39
C HIS A 25 -8.21 8.79 4.23
N ALA A 26 -7.72 9.13 5.44
CA ALA A 26 -8.43 9.98 6.38
C ALA A 26 -8.75 11.37 5.81
N ILE A 27 -7.74 12.03 5.21
CA ILE A 27 -7.92 13.37 4.62
C ILE A 27 -8.80 13.34 3.38
N THR A 28 -8.76 12.26 2.60
CA THR A 28 -9.60 12.13 1.39
C THR A 28 -11.06 11.91 1.77
N ALA A 29 -11.34 11.02 2.73
CA ALA A 29 -12.70 10.79 3.23
C ALA A 29 -13.30 12.07 3.84
N ASP A 30 -12.52 12.80 4.63
CA ASP A 30 -12.93 14.07 5.20
C ASP A 30 -13.21 15.15 4.15
N ARG A 31 -12.35 15.27 3.11
CA ARG A 31 -12.58 16.17 1.98
C ARG A 31 -13.80 15.79 1.13
N LEU A 32 -14.14 14.51 1.05
CA LEU A 32 -15.37 14.05 0.41
C LEU A 32 -16.62 14.30 1.27
N GLY A 33 -16.45 14.73 2.52
CA GLY A 33 -17.54 15.16 3.40
C GLY A 33 -17.80 14.27 4.61
N ASP A 34 -17.06 13.19 4.80
CA ASP A 34 -17.20 12.31 5.97
C ASP A 34 -16.42 12.85 7.19
N PRO A 35 -17.08 13.33 8.26
CA PRO A 35 -16.39 13.86 9.43
C PRO A 35 -15.77 12.77 10.33
N THR A 36 -16.06 11.48 10.07
CA THR A 36 -15.67 10.36 10.94
C THR A 36 -14.16 10.29 11.20
N PRO A 37 -13.26 10.34 10.18
CA PRO A 37 -11.82 10.26 10.42
C PRO A 37 -11.30 11.42 11.28
N ARG A 38 -11.89 12.62 11.12
CA ARG A 38 -11.56 13.79 11.93
C ARG A 38 -11.98 13.60 13.38
N MET A 39 -13.20 13.14 13.61
CA MET A 39 -13.73 12.86 14.95
C MET A 39 -12.93 11.77 15.68
N GLN A 40 -12.38 10.81 14.92
CA GLN A 40 -11.50 9.77 15.45
C GLN A 40 -10.06 10.24 15.70
N GLY A 41 -9.72 11.48 15.35
CA GLY A 41 -8.36 12.00 15.43
C GLY A 41 -7.37 11.32 14.46
N ARG A 42 -7.87 10.79 13.33
CA ARG A 42 -7.06 10.08 12.31
C ARG A 42 -6.49 10.99 11.23
N ILE A 43 -6.92 12.24 11.14
CA ILE A 43 -6.28 13.25 10.27
C ILE A 43 -4.99 13.74 10.96
N THR A 44 -3.97 12.89 10.99
CA THR A 44 -2.68 13.14 11.62
C THR A 44 -1.59 12.32 10.93
N LEU A 45 -0.37 12.84 10.90
CA LEU A 45 0.82 12.11 10.44
C LEU A 45 1.50 11.34 11.58
N ASN A 46 0.96 11.37 12.80
CA ASN A 46 1.52 10.63 13.92
C ASN A 46 1.32 9.11 13.71
N PRO A 47 2.40 8.32 13.50
CA PRO A 47 2.29 6.90 13.21
C PRO A 47 1.61 6.10 14.32
N ILE A 48 1.79 6.50 15.58
CA ILE A 48 1.21 5.80 16.74
C ILE A 48 -0.32 5.77 16.66
N ARG A 49 -0.93 6.78 16.02
CA ARG A 49 -2.38 6.84 15.82
C ARG A 49 -2.90 5.89 14.75
N HIS A 50 -2.01 5.31 13.94
CA HIS A 50 -2.33 4.45 12.79
C HIS A 50 -1.87 3.01 12.96
N LEU A 51 -1.06 2.72 13.98
CA LEU A 51 -0.60 1.37 14.26
C LEU A 51 -1.59 0.59 15.12
N ASP A 52 -1.84 -0.66 14.74
CA ASP A 52 -2.50 -1.65 15.58
C ASP A 52 -1.41 -2.43 16.35
N PRO A 53 -1.48 -2.60 17.68
CA PRO A 53 -0.49 -3.37 18.43
C PRO A 53 -0.29 -4.80 17.90
N THR A 54 -1.38 -5.48 17.51
CA THR A 54 -1.34 -6.85 16.98
C THR A 54 -0.72 -6.88 15.58
N GLY A 55 -1.14 -5.96 14.71
CA GLY A 55 -0.59 -5.83 13.36
C GLY A 55 0.88 -5.39 13.36
N THR A 56 1.27 -4.52 14.29
CA THR A 56 2.66 -4.08 14.49
C THR A 56 3.55 -5.24 14.94
N LEU A 57 3.06 -6.06 15.88
CA LEU A 57 3.76 -7.27 16.29
C LEU A 57 3.92 -8.24 15.10
N MET A 58 2.89 -8.36 14.26
CA MET A 58 2.96 -9.18 13.05
C MET A 58 3.95 -8.65 12.03
N ILE A 59 4.04 -7.34 11.81
CA ILE A 59 5.07 -6.72 10.97
C ILE A 59 6.46 -7.13 11.48
N VAL A 60 6.72 -6.99 12.78
CA VAL A 60 8.03 -7.32 13.36
C VAL A 60 8.37 -8.81 13.18
N LEU A 61 7.47 -9.71 13.60
CA LEU A 61 7.72 -11.15 13.55
C LEU A 61 7.85 -11.66 12.10
N SER A 62 6.98 -11.19 11.21
CA SER A 62 7.03 -11.60 9.81
C SER A 62 8.21 -10.97 9.07
N SER A 63 8.67 -9.76 9.43
CA SER A 63 9.90 -9.17 8.90
C SER A 63 11.13 -9.98 9.29
N MET A 64 11.17 -10.50 10.52
CA MET A 64 12.24 -11.41 10.95
C MET A 64 12.21 -12.73 10.19
N ALA A 65 11.02 -13.19 9.79
CA ALA A 65 10.84 -14.37 8.94
C ALA A 65 11.05 -14.09 7.43
N GLY A 66 11.31 -12.83 7.04
CA GLY A 66 11.63 -12.43 5.66
C GLY A 66 10.47 -11.88 4.82
N PHE A 67 9.29 -11.64 5.42
CA PHE A 67 8.10 -11.15 4.71
C PHE A 67 7.77 -9.68 4.98
N GLY A 68 7.71 -9.30 6.26
CA GLY A 68 7.31 -7.95 6.71
C GLY A 68 5.84 -7.60 6.48
N ILE A 69 4.96 -8.56 6.71
CA ILE A 69 3.51 -8.42 6.60
C ILE A 69 2.89 -8.12 7.96
N GLY A 70 2.03 -7.11 7.98
CA GLY A 70 1.01 -6.94 9.00
C GLY A 70 0.10 -5.79 8.63
N TRP A 71 -0.71 -5.31 9.57
CA TRP A 71 -1.76 -4.35 9.29
C TRP A 71 -1.70 -3.14 10.21
N GLY A 72 -2.09 -1.99 9.68
CA GLY A 72 -2.40 -0.81 10.46
C GLY A 72 -3.77 -0.92 11.13
N LYS A 73 -4.09 0.05 11.98
CA LYS A 73 -5.42 0.24 12.54
C LYS A 73 -6.25 1.04 11.53
N PRO A 74 -7.15 0.42 10.75
CA PRO A 74 -7.79 1.06 9.60
C PRO A 74 -8.59 2.30 10.01
N VAL A 75 -8.62 3.29 9.12
CA VAL A 75 -9.50 4.46 9.25
C VAL A 75 -10.93 4.05 8.95
N GLN A 76 -11.86 4.36 9.86
CA GLN A 76 -13.27 4.10 9.60
C GLN A 76 -13.85 5.23 8.75
N VAL A 77 -14.55 4.82 7.69
CA VAL A 77 -15.14 5.72 6.70
C VAL A 77 -16.63 5.41 6.58
N GLN A 78 -17.44 6.45 6.49
CA GLN A 78 -18.89 6.38 6.41
C GLN A 78 -19.38 6.96 5.09
N PRO A 79 -19.62 6.11 4.07
CA PRO A 79 -19.96 6.55 2.71
C PRO A 79 -21.25 7.37 2.60
N ARG A 80 -22.13 7.26 3.60
CA ARG A 80 -23.38 8.02 3.70
C ARG A 80 -23.18 9.53 3.81
N PHE A 81 -22.01 9.99 4.23
CA PHE A 81 -21.72 11.42 4.36
C PHE A 81 -21.05 12.03 3.13
N PHE A 82 -20.68 11.22 2.14
CA PHE A 82 -20.02 11.72 0.95
C PHE A 82 -20.92 12.66 0.15
N ARG A 83 -20.33 13.74 -0.35
CA ARG A 83 -21.01 14.79 -1.13
C ARG A 83 -20.53 14.74 -2.57
N ASN A 84 -21.45 14.94 -3.51
CA ASN A 84 -21.16 15.03 -4.95
C ASN A 84 -20.53 13.78 -5.60
N VAL A 85 -20.47 12.66 -4.88
CA VAL A 85 -20.03 11.35 -5.39
C VAL A 85 -20.95 10.27 -4.86
N THR A 86 -21.11 9.16 -5.60
CA THR A 86 -21.85 8.02 -5.09
C THR A 86 -21.08 7.37 -3.94
N PRO A 87 -21.75 6.73 -2.95
CA PRO A 87 -21.09 6.05 -1.85
C PRO A 87 -19.99 5.07 -2.29
N ARG A 88 -20.22 4.31 -3.36
CA ARG A 88 -19.25 3.37 -3.93
C ARG A 88 -18.07 4.08 -4.61
N ALA A 89 -18.34 5.11 -5.42
CA ALA A 89 -17.27 5.87 -6.07
C ALA A 89 -16.40 6.58 -5.02
N GLY A 90 -17.02 7.18 -3.99
CA GLY A 90 -16.32 7.77 -2.87
C GLY A 90 -15.44 6.77 -2.13
N MET A 91 -15.93 5.56 -1.86
CA MET A 91 -15.11 4.49 -1.26
C MET A 91 -13.91 4.11 -2.13
N GLY A 92 -14.09 4.01 -3.45
CA GLY A 92 -12.98 3.76 -4.37
C GLY A 92 -11.95 4.89 -4.40
N ILE A 93 -12.39 6.15 -4.37
CA ILE A 93 -11.50 7.32 -4.31
C ILE A 93 -10.71 7.34 -3.01
N VAL A 94 -11.37 7.10 -1.86
CA VAL A 94 -10.70 7.03 -0.57
C VAL A 94 -9.69 5.89 -0.56
N ALA A 95 -10.07 4.69 -1.00
CA ALA A 95 -9.18 3.54 -1.08
C ALA A 95 -7.98 3.79 -2.02
N ALA A 96 -8.15 4.50 -3.13
CA ALA A 96 -7.05 4.87 -4.01
C ALA A 96 -6.05 5.85 -3.37
N ALA A 97 -6.47 6.67 -2.40
CA ALA A 97 -5.62 7.69 -1.80
C ALA A 97 -4.38 7.12 -1.10
N GLY A 98 -4.52 5.96 -0.43
CA GLY A 98 -3.41 5.25 0.20
C GLY A 98 -2.34 4.86 -0.81
N PRO A 99 -2.61 3.95 -1.78
CA PRO A 99 -1.64 3.53 -2.79
C PRO A 99 -1.06 4.70 -3.60
N VAL A 100 -1.87 5.70 -3.96
CA VAL A 100 -1.40 6.90 -4.66
C VAL A 100 -0.38 7.65 -3.82
N SER A 101 -0.60 7.80 -2.51
CA SER A 101 0.37 8.44 -1.62
C SER A 101 1.70 7.69 -1.59
N ASN A 102 1.69 6.36 -1.54
CA ASN A 102 2.93 5.58 -1.58
C ASN A 102 3.65 5.73 -2.91
N ILE A 103 2.94 5.71 -4.05
CA ILE A 103 3.57 5.98 -5.36
C ILE A 103 4.23 7.36 -5.39
N ILE A 104 3.57 8.39 -4.84
CA ILE A 104 4.15 9.73 -4.71
C ILE A 104 5.41 9.71 -3.83
N LEU A 105 5.39 9.02 -2.67
CA LEU A 105 6.55 8.92 -1.80
C LEU A 105 7.72 8.20 -2.50
N ALA A 106 7.46 7.12 -3.23
CA ALA A 106 8.46 6.42 -4.01
C ALA A 106 9.06 7.33 -5.10
N LEU A 107 8.22 8.10 -5.80
CA LEU A 107 8.66 9.05 -6.81
C LEU A 107 9.55 10.15 -6.20
N LEU A 108 9.17 10.71 -5.05
CA LEU A 108 9.97 11.71 -4.34
C LEU A 108 11.34 11.15 -3.93
N GLY A 109 11.38 9.91 -3.40
CA GLY A 109 12.64 9.23 -3.09
C GLY A 109 13.53 9.05 -4.32
N ALA A 110 12.93 8.66 -5.46
CA ALA A 110 13.65 8.46 -6.70
C ALA A 110 14.21 9.77 -7.29
N ILE A 111 13.46 10.87 -7.22
CA ILE A 111 13.94 12.21 -7.60
C ILE A 111 15.16 12.59 -6.76
N VAL A 112 15.13 12.35 -5.45
CA VAL A 112 16.28 12.63 -4.56
C VAL A 112 17.48 11.78 -4.94
N VAL A 113 17.31 10.48 -5.19
CA VAL A 113 18.40 9.60 -5.63
C VAL A 113 19.03 10.10 -6.93
N ARG A 114 18.21 10.45 -7.93
CA ARG A 114 18.70 10.99 -9.21
C ARG A 114 19.45 12.29 -9.05
N ALA A 115 18.97 13.19 -8.18
CA ALA A 115 19.64 14.45 -7.91
C ALA A 115 21.01 14.27 -7.24
N LEU A 116 21.15 13.25 -6.39
CA LEU A 116 22.39 12.98 -5.65
C LEU A 116 23.42 12.14 -6.43
N VAL A 117 22.98 11.19 -7.27
CA VAL A 117 23.85 10.16 -7.87
C VAL A 117 23.79 10.17 -9.41
N GLY A 118 22.88 10.92 -10.03
CA GLY A 118 22.63 10.91 -11.47
C GLY A 118 21.77 9.73 -11.94
N SER A 119 21.66 9.52 -13.26
CA SER A 119 20.82 8.49 -13.88
C SER A 119 21.43 7.07 -13.92
N LEU A 120 22.61 6.88 -13.33
CA LEU A 120 23.44 5.67 -13.47
C LEU A 120 23.51 4.81 -12.18
N ALA A 121 22.50 4.89 -11.31
CA ALA A 121 22.52 4.17 -10.05
C ALA A 121 22.17 2.68 -10.21
N LEU A 122 23.19 1.87 -10.51
CA LEU A 122 23.17 0.41 -10.40
C LEU A 122 22.83 -0.06 -8.97
N PRO A 123 22.21 -1.24 -8.79
CA PRO A 123 21.91 -1.83 -7.46
C PRO A 123 23.13 -2.01 -6.53
N GLY A 124 24.36 -1.96 -7.05
CA GLY A 124 25.59 -2.15 -6.28
C GLY A 124 26.12 -0.92 -5.55
N LEU A 125 25.72 0.30 -5.93
CA LEU A 125 26.21 1.56 -5.31
C LEU A 125 25.63 1.83 -3.91
N PHE A 126 24.60 1.09 -3.51
CA PHE A 126 23.94 1.22 -2.20
C PHE A 126 24.72 0.55 -1.05
N ALA A 127 25.73 -0.27 -1.37
CA ALA A 127 26.49 -1.03 -0.39
C ALA A 127 27.56 -0.15 0.30
N GLY A 128 27.16 0.59 1.34
CA GLY A 128 28.10 1.29 2.23
C GLY A 128 27.68 2.69 2.66
N ASN A 129 26.73 3.30 1.94
CA ASN A 129 26.19 4.62 2.29
C ASN A 129 24.80 4.48 2.94
N LEU A 130 24.68 4.90 4.20
CA LEU A 130 23.45 4.79 4.97
C LEU A 130 22.28 5.57 4.34
N SER A 131 22.53 6.78 3.83
CA SER A 131 21.51 7.64 3.22
C SER A 131 20.97 7.02 1.93
N LEU A 132 21.86 6.48 1.08
CA LEU A 132 21.42 5.81 -0.15
C LEU A 132 20.66 4.52 0.15
N ALA A 133 21.09 3.76 1.17
CA ALA A 133 20.37 2.56 1.61
C ALA A 133 18.99 2.89 2.19
N PHE A 134 18.85 4.00 2.91
CA PHE A 134 17.55 4.47 3.37
C PHE A 134 16.64 4.84 2.18
N LEU A 135 17.16 5.59 1.20
CA LEU A 135 16.40 6.00 0.02
C LEU A 135 15.98 4.80 -0.85
N SER A 136 16.84 3.79 -1.00
CA SER A 136 16.46 2.57 -1.74
C SER A 136 15.35 1.81 -1.04
N GLN A 137 15.43 1.64 0.29
CA GLN A 137 14.36 1.05 1.09
C GLN A 137 13.07 1.88 1.01
N TRP A 138 13.19 3.20 1.06
CA TRP A 138 12.07 4.14 0.90
C TRP A 138 11.30 3.92 -0.41
N ILE A 139 12.01 3.85 -1.54
CA ILE A 139 11.40 3.64 -2.85
C ILE A 139 10.76 2.26 -2.93
N ILE A 140 11.51 1.21 -2.57
CA ILE A 140 11.06 -0.18 -2.68
C ILE A 140 9.83 -0.42 -1.80
N ILE A 141 9.88 -0.03 -0.52
CA ILE A 141 8.78 -0.27 0.42
C ILE A 141 7.51 0.46 -0.03
N ASN A 142 7.62 1.70 -0.51
CA ASN A 142 6.45 2.44 -0.99
C ASN A 142 5.85 1.82 -2.26
N ILE A 143 6.67 1.37 -3.23
CA ILE A 143 6.17 0.65 -4.40
C ILE A 143 5.50 -0.66 -3.96
N VAL A 144 6.11 -1.39 -3.03
CA VAL A 144 5.56 -2.65 -2.52
C VAL A 144 4.22 -2.42 -1.82
N LEU A 145 4.13 -1.43 -0.93
CA LEU A 145 2.89 -1.07 -0.23
C LEU A 145 1.79 -0.65 -1.21
N ALA A 146 2.13 0.14 -2.23
CA ALA A 146 1.17 0.55 -3.25
C ALA A 146 0.63 -0.65 -4.04
N LEU A 147 1.53 -1.46 -4.61
CA LEU A 147 1.14 -2.61 -5.44
C LEU A 147 0.39 -3.67 -4.63
N PHE A 148 0.85 -3.96 -3.41
CA PHE A 148 0.17 -4.89 -2.51
C PHE A 148 -1.26 -4.42 -2.22
N ASN A 149 -1.44 -3.15 -1.85
CA ASN A 149 -2.77 -2.61 -1.60
C ASN A 149 -3.63 -2.48 -2.86
N LEU A 150 -3.08 -2.54 -4.08
CA LEU A 150 -3.86 -2.57 -5.32
C LEU A 150 -4.39 -3.96 -5.70
N ILE A 151 -4.00 -5.02 -5.00
CA ILE A 151 -4.55 -6.35 -5.20
C ILE A 151 -6.07 -6.32 -4.90
N PRO A 152 -6.95 -6.79 -5.80
CA PRO A 152 -8.40 -6.60 -5.69
C PRO A 152 -9.09 -7.52 -4.66
N VAL A 153 -8.47 -7.75 -3.50
CA VAL A 153 -8.89 -8.72 -2.48
C VAL A 153 -9.15 -8.01 -1.16
N PHE A 154 -10.30 -8.24 -0.54
CA PHE A 154 -10.58 -7.70 0.79
C PHE A 154 -9.61 -8.31 1.83
N PRO A 155 -9.02 -7.53 2.76
CA PRO A 155 -9.34 -6.15 3.14
C PRO A 155 -8.52 -5.05 2.43
N LEU A 156 -7.77 -5.36 1.38
CA LEU A 156 -6.88 -4.41 0.70
C LEU A 156 -7.68 -3.34 -0.07
N ASP A 157 -7.07 -2.17 -0.27
CA ASP A 157 -7.70 -1.03 -0.94
C ASP A 157 -8.22 -1.36 -2.35
N GLY A 158 -7.47 -2.20 -3.06
CA GLY A 158 -7.72 -2.65 -4.42
C GLY A 158 -9.09 -3.28 -4.56
N TYR A 159 -9.62 -3.89 -3.50
CA TYR A 159 -11.00 -4.37 -3.48
C TYR A 159 -12.00 -3.24 -3.72
N SER A 160 -11.92 -2.17 -2.93
CA SER A 160 -12.84 -1.03 -3.02
C SER A 160 -12.66 -0.26 -4.33
N ILE A 161 -11.41 -0.14 -4.80
CA ILE A 161 -11.07 0.46 -6.10
C ILE A 161 -11.70 -0.35 -7.23
N PHE A 162 -11.55 -1.68 -7.20
CA PHE A 162 -12.08 -2.56 -8.23
C PHE A 162 -13.61 -2.55 -8.28
N VAL A 163 -14.28 -2.59 -7.12
CA VAL A 163 -15.74 -2.44 -7.04
C VAL A 163 -16.20 -1.10 -7.62
N ALA A 164 -15.54 0.00 -7.25
CA ALA A 164 -15.89 1.32 -7.78
C ALA A 164 -15.67 1.41 -9.30
N LEU A 165 -14.59 0.81 -9.81
CA LEU A 165 -14.30 0.73 -11.24
C LEU A 165 -15.36 -0.06 -12.00
N LEU A 166 -15.75 -1.24 -11.49
CA LEU A 166 -16.81 -2.05 -12.11
C LEU A 166 -18.12 -1.27 -12.20
N GLU A 167 -18.51 -0.56 -11.14
CA GLU A 167 -19.75 0.21 -11.14
C GLU A 167 -19.69 1.45 -12.08
N SER A 168 -18.49 1.97 -12.35
CA SER A 168 -18.31 3.12 -13.23
C SER A 168 -18.70 2.85 -14.69
N PHE A 169 -18.63 1.58 -15.14
CA PHE A 169 -19.00 1.20 -16.50
C PHE A 169 -20.51 1.31 -16.78
N ARG A 170 -21.36 1.30 -15.74
CA ARG A 170 -22.83 1.42 -15.84
C ARG A 170 -23.49 0.41 -16.79
N GLN A 171 -22.88 -0.76 -16.98
CA GLN A 171 -23.42 -1.86 -17.80
C GLN A 171 -23.93 -3.00 -16.91
N ASP A 172 -24.97 -3.73 -17.35
CA ASP A 172 -25.60 -4.78 -16.53
C ASP A 172 -24.64 -5.87 -16.06
N TRP A 173 -23.73 -6.33 -16.94
CA TRP A 173 -22.72 -7.33 -16.57
C TRP A 173 -21.78 -6.80 -15.48
N SER A 174 -21.40 -5.52 -15.54
CA SER A 174 -20.46 -4.90 -14.60
C SER A 174 -21.08 -4.76 -13.21
N LEU A 175 -22.36 -4.37 -13.14
CA LEU A 175 -23.13 -4.27 -11.90
C LEU A 175 -23.45 -5.65 -11.30
N ARG A 176 -23.63 -6.69 -12.14
CA ARG A 176 -23.74 -8.08 -11.68
C ARG A 176 -22.42 -8.55 -11.09
N LEU A 177 -21.31 -8.31 -11.78
CA LEU A 177 -19.98 -8.70 -11.31
C LEU A 177 -19.60 -7.99 -10.00
N ALA A 178 -19.87 -6.68 -9.88
CA ALA A 178 -19.65 -5.94 -8.64
C ALA A 178 -20.43 -6.53 -7.45
N ARG A 179 -21.70 -6.93 -7.67
CA ARG A 179 -22.52 -7.59 -6.65
C ARG A 179 -21.97 -8.95 -6.25
N LEU A 180 -21.53 -9.76 -7.21
CA LEU A 180 -20.89 -11.05 -6.92
C LEU A 180 -19.58 -10.86 -6.14
N TRP A 181 -18.76 -9.87 -6.52
CA TRP A 181 -17.52 -9.55 -5.81
C TRP A 181 -17.78 -9.12 -4.36
N GLN A 182 -18.85 -8.37 -4.12
CA GLN A 182 -19.29 -7.96 -2.77
C GLN A 182 -19.71 -9.15 -1.90
N GLN A 183 -20.32 -10.19 -2.47
CA GLN A 183 -20.70 -11.38 -1.73
C GLN A 183 -19.49 -12.18 -1.23
N GLN A 184 -18.33 -12.01 -1.86
CA GLN A 184 -17.10 -12.76 -1.52
C GLN A 184 -16.24 -12.09 -0.44
N VAL A 185 -16.64 -10.93 0.09
CA VAL A 185 -15.86 -10.16 1.09
C VAL A 185 -15.45 -11.00 2.30
N GLN A 186 -16.35 -11.87 2.77
CA GLN A 186 -16.10 -12.76 3.91
C GLN A 186 -14.95 -13.75 3.69
N TYR A 187 -14.70 -14.14 2.44
CA TYR A 187 -13.61 -15.06 2.07
C TYR A 187 -12.32 -14.33 1.71
N GLY A 188 -12.36 -13.00 1.58
CA GLY A 188 -11.21 -12.17 1.23
C GLY A 188 -9.98 -12.42 2.12
N PRO A 189 -10.09 -12.38 3.47
CA PRO A 189 -8.95 -12.59 4.34
C PRO A 189 -8.34 -13.99 4.21
N LEU A 190 -9.18 -15.02 4.02
CA LEU A 190 -8.72 -16.38 3.78
C LEU A 190 -8.00 -16.49 2.44
N PHE A 191 -8.54 -15.89 1.38
CA PHE A 191 -7.91 -15.86 0.07
C PHE A 191 -6.56 -15.15 0.12
N LEU A 192 -6.48 -14.00 0.79
CA LEU A 192 -5.23 -13.27 1.00
C LEU A 192 -4.22 -14.16 1.75
N PHE A 193 -4.64 -14.82 2.82
CA PHE A 193 -3.77 -15.72 3.58
C PHE A 193 -3.25 -16.90 2.74
N LEU A 194 -4.12 -17.54 1.94
CA LEU A 194 -3.71 -18.61 1.02
C LEU A 194 -2.71 -18.11 -0.03
N LEU A 195 -2.90 -16.88 -0.52
CA LEU A 195 -2.04 -16.26 -1.51
C LEU A 195 -0.66 -15.91 -0.91
N LEU A 196 -0.59 -15.55 0.36
CA LEU A 196 0.65 -15.40 1.12
C LEU A 196 1.36 -16.73 1.37
N ILE A 197 0.62 -17.80 1.72
CA ILE A 197 1.19 -19.14 1.87
C ILE A 197 1.74 -19.65 0.53
N LEU A 198 1.02 -19.42 -0.56
CA LEU A 198 1.46 -19.79 -1.90
C LEU A 198 2.77 -19.07 -2.26
N ASP A 199 2.87 -17.78 -1.93
CA ASP A 199 4.11 -17.02 -2.13
C ASP A 199 5.31 -17.62 -1.39
N TRP A 200 5.08 -18.09 -0.16
CA TRP A 200 6.11 -18.72 0.64
C TRP A 200 6.52 -20.10 0.11
N GLN A 201 5.55 -20.97 -0.14
CA GLN A 201 5.79 -22.37 -0.46
C GLN A 201 6.17 -22.58 -1.93
N MET A 202 5.58 -21.79 -2.83
CA MET A 202 5.73 -21.95 -4.28
C MET A 202 6.04 -20.60 -4.94
N PRO A 203 7.19 -19.99 -4.63
CA PRO A 203 7.54 -18.65 -5.09
C PRO A 203 7.57 -18.49 -6.61
N ALA A 204 7.84 -19.57 -7.37
CA ALA A 204 7.89 -19.53 -8.82
C ALA A 204 6.52 -19.20 -9.49
N ILE A 205 5.41 -19.57 -8.83
CA ILE A 205 4.05 -19.41 -9.37
C ILE A 205 3.24 -18.35 -8.62
N SER A 206 3.88 -17.61 -7.73
CA SER A 206 3.21 -16.62 -6.87
C SER A 206 2.76 -15.40 -7.67
N PRO A 207 1.44 -15.10 -7.70
CA PRO A 207 0.94 -13.89 -8.34
C PRO A 207 1.49 -12.61 -7.70
N ILE A 208 1.77 -12.64 -6.38
CA ILE A 208 2.45 -11.56 -5.64
C ILE A 208 3.82 -11.29 -6.25
N ARG A 209 4.63 -12.32 -6.46
CA ARG A 209 5.96 -12.12 -7.06
C ARG A 209 5.88 -11.69 -8.51
N TRP A 210 4.93 -12.17 -9.29
CA TRP A 210 4.75 -11.69 -10.66
C TRP A 210 4.40 -10.20 -10.68
N LEU A 211 3.57 -9.72 -9.76
CA LEU A 211 3.24 -8.30 -9.58
C LEU A 211 4.49 -7.47 -9.24
N PHE A 212 5.36 -7.97 -8.37
CA PHE A 212 6.57 -7.25 -7.98
C PHE A 212 7.72 -7.36 -9.00
N GLN A 213 7.90 -8.52 -9.64
CA GLN A 213 8.97 -8.76 -10.61
C GLN A 213 8.66 -8.18 -11.99
N GLY A 214 7.39 -8.06 -12.37
CA GLY A 214 6.97 -7.39 -13.60
C GLY A 214 6.74 -5.89 -13.34
N PRO A 215 5.49 -5.47 -13.02
CA PRO A 215 5.15 -4.06 -12.79
C PRO A 215 6.03 -3.35 -11.76
N GLY A 216 6.40 -4.00 -10.66
CA GLY A 216 7.24 -3.39 -9.62
C GLY A 216 8.65 -3.06 -10.11
N GLN A 217 9.34 -4.00 -10.76
CA GLN A 217 10.66 -3.76 -11.36
C GLN A 217 10.60 -2.73 -12.47
N TRP A 218 9.56 -2.76 -13.29
CA TRP A 218 9.34 -1.74 -14.31
C TRP A 218 9.19 -0.35 -13.69
N LEU A 219 8.38 -0.19 -12.64
CA LEU A 219 8.24 1.08 -11.91
C LEU A 219 9.57 1.54 -11.30
N ILE A 220 10.33 0.64 -10.69
CA ILE A 220 11.67 0.96 -10.14
C ILE A 220 12.60 1.42 -11.27
N GLY A 221 12.60 0.74 -12.42
CA GLY A 221 13.36 1.13 -13.60
C GLY A 221 13.00 2.52 -14.08
N VAL A 222 11.70 2.78 -14.32
CA VAL A 222 11.19 4.09 -14.73
C VAL A 222 11.54 5.17 -13.70
N PHE A 223 11.44 4.87 -12.41
CA PHE A 223 11.71 5.84 -11.34
C PHE A 223 13.19 6.13 -11.20
N LEU A 224 14.08 5.17 -11.42
CA LEU A 224 15.54 5.35 -11.32
C LEU A 224 16.23 5.71 -12.63
N GLY A 225 15.56 5.58 -13.77
CA GLY A 225 16.03 6.07 -15.07
C GLY A 225 16.62 5.00 -15.98
N GLY A 226 16.18 3.76 -15.81
CA GLY A 226 16.40 2.67 -16.76
C GLY A 226 15.43 2.70 -17.93
#